data_AF-W5NWX9-F1
#
_entry.id   AF-W5NWX9-F1
#
_cell.length_a   1.000
_cell.length_b   1.000
_cell.length_c   1.000
_cell.angle_alpha   90.00
_cell.angle_beta   90.00
_cell.angle_gamma   90.00
#
_symmetry.space_group_name_H-M   'P 1'
#
loop_
_entity.id
_entity.type
_entity.pdbx_description
1 polymer ?
#
loop_
_entity_poly.entity_id
_entity_poly.type
_entity_poly.pdbx_seq_one_letter_code
_entity_poly.pdbx_strand_id
1 'polypeptide(L)'
;MKSFWRFIFRRSLPSTALRQMDFAVLGLGDSSYAKFNFVAKKLHRRLLQLGGSALLPVCLGDDQHELGPDAAIDPWLQDLWEKVLGPHPVPLNLGLNPPGVPFAAGDVVLIQPENTASHVQQFCQALGLDPEQHFTLQPREPGVTCPAQLPQPCSMRRLVSQYLDIASVPRRSFFELLACLSPHELEREKLREFSSAQGQEELCEYCTRPRRA
;
A
#
# COMPACT_ATOMS: atom_id res chain seq x y z
N MET A 1 16.99 -2.28 1.05
CA MET A 1 16.80 -3.48 1.92
C MET A 1 18.10 -4.25 2.23
N LYS A 2 18.91 -4.69 1.25
CA LYS A 2 20.10 -5.55 1.53
C LYS A 2 21.12 -4.95 2.52
N SER A 3 21.38 -3.63 2.45
CA SER A 3 22.27 -2.90 3.37
C SER A 3 21.77 -2.92 4.81
N PHE A 4 20.50 -2.58 5.02
CA PHE A 4 19.82 -2.65 6.31
C PHE A 4 19.88 -4.07 6.90
N TRP A 5 19.54 -5.10 6.12
CA TRP A 5 19.59 -6.50 6.57
C TRP A 5 20.99 -6.93 7.01
N ARG A 6 22.02 -6.52 6.26
CA ARG A 6 23.42 -6.81 6.62
C ARG A 6 23.81 -6.08 7.91
N PHE A 7 23.34 -4.87 8.12
CA PHE A 7 23.63 -4.07 9.31
C PHE A 7 22.93 -4.61 10.56
N ILE A 8 21.60 -4.77 10.52
CA ILE A 8 20.79 -5.11 11.71
C ILE A 8 21.09 -6.52 12.26
N PHE A 9 21.60 -7.42 11.42
CA PHE A 9 22.03 -8.77 11.81
C PHE A 9 23.53 -8.89 12.13
N ARG A 10 24.28 -7.77 12.23
CA ARG A 10 25.66 -7.81 12.73
C ARG A 10 25.68 -8.32 14.16
N ARG A 11 26.49 -9.34 14.42
CA ARG A 11 26.69 -9.90 15.78
C ARG A 11 27.34 -8.91 16.74
N SER A 12 28.05 -7.91 16.22
CA SER A 12 28.69 -6.86 17.02
C SER A 12 27.74 -5.83 17.60
N LEU A 13 26.45 -5.82 17.22
CA LEU A 13 25.47 -4.91 17.79
C LEU A 13 25.14 -5.31 19.23
N PRO A 14 25.24 -4.38 20.20
CA PRO A 14 24.83 -4.62 21.58
C PRO A 14 23.34 -4.97 21.67
N SER A 15 22.96 -5.76 22.67
CA SER A 15 21.55 -6.08 22.98
C SER A 15 20.71 -4.88 23.42
N THR A 16 21.33 -3.71 23.59
CA THR A 16 20.69 -2.45 23.96
C THR A 16 20.66 -1.44 22.81
N ALA A 17 21.14 -1.80 21.61
CA ALA A 17 21.32 -0.89 20.48
C ALA A 17 20.03 -0.15 20.07
N LEU A 18 18.86 -0.71 20.39
CA LEU A 18 17.53 -0.18 20.07
C LEU A 18 16.67 0.04 21.31
N ARG A 19 17.25 0.18 22.52
CA ARG A 19 16.52 0.27 23.80
C ARG A 19 15.47 1.38 23.88
N GLN A 20 15.60 2.44 23.08
CA GLN A 20 14.68 3.59 23.05
C GLN A 20 13.84 3.63 21.77
N MET A 21 13.78 2.54 21.01
CA MET A 21 13.03 2.47 19.76
C MET A 21 11.78 1.63 19.96
N ASP A 22 10.62 2.28 19.85
CA ASP A 22 9.36 1.60 19.64
C ASP A 22 9.23 1.19 18.16
N PHE A 23 8.69 0.00 17.91
CA PHE A 23 8.55 -0.52 16.55
C PHE A 23 7.32 -1.38 16.37
N ALA A 24 6.86 -1.47 15.13
CA ALA A 24 5.83 -2.41 14.70
C ALA A 24 6.32 -3.14 13.44
N VAL A 25 5.96 -4.41 13.27
CA VAL A 25 6.34 -5.20 12.09
C VAL A 25 5.08 -5.81 11.48
N LEU A 26 4.79 -5.43 10.24
CA LEU A 26 3.81 -6.07 9.38
C LEU A 26 4.56 -6.89 8.34
N GLY A 27 4.24 -8.17 8.26
CA GLY A 27 4.73 -9.09 7.24
C GLY A 27 3.66 -9.37 6.20
N LEU A 28 4.03 -9.25 4.93
CA LEU A 28 3.26 -9.77 3.81
C LEU A 28 3.88 -11.09 3.41
N GLY A 29 3.08 -12.14 3.39
CA GLY A 29 3.52 -13.48 3.03
C GLY A 29 2.40 -14.28 2.41
N ASP A 30 2.76 -15.48 1.98
CA ASP A 30 1.86 -16.44 1.36
C ASP A 30 2.16 -17.80 2.02
N SER A 31 1.15 -18.40 2.67
CA SER A 31 1.31 -19.64 3.41
C SER A 31 1.51 -20.88 2.54
N SER A 32 1.31 -20.77 1.22
CA SER A 32 1.70 -21.82 0.26
C SER A 32 3.22 -21.99 0.17
N TYR A 33 4.00 -20.95 0.52
CA TYR A 33 5.45 -21.01 0.54
C TYR A 33 5.95 -21.57 1.88
N ALA A 34 6.93 -22.49 1.82
CA ALA A 34 7.51 -23.14 2.99
C ALA A 34 8.06 -22.19 4.07
N LYS A 35 8.38 -20.94 3.70
CA LYS A 35 8.91 -19.91 4.61
C LYS A 35 7.92 -18.75 4.83
N PHE A 36 6.68 -19.09 5.16
CA PHE A 36 5.62 -18.12 5.45
C PHE A 36 6.06 -17.01 6.43
N ASN A 37 6.04 -15.76 5.95
CA ASN A 37 6.41 -14.56 6.68
C ASN A 37 7.78 -14.61 7.39
N PHE A 38 8.72 -15.42 6.89
CA PHE A 38 10.00 -15.66 7.56
C PHE A 38 10.81 -14.38 7.79
N VAL A 39 10.78 -13.45 6.83
CA VAL A 39 11.47 -12.16 6.88
C VAL A 39 10.94 -11.30 8.01
N ALA A 40 9.62 -11.15 8.12
CA ALA A 40 8.96 -10.39 9.19
C ALA A 40 9.21 -11.01 10.58
N LYS A 41 9.00 -12.33 10.70
CA LYS A 41 9.27 -13.08 11.95
C LYS A 41 10.72 -12.98 12.40
N LYS A 42 11.66 -12.97 11.45
CA LYS A 42 13.10 -12.85 11.74
C LYS A 42 13.47 -11.43 12.14
N LEU A 43 12.92 -10.41 11.46
CA LEU A 43 13.15 -9.01 11.80
C LEU A 43 12.58 -8.67 13.18
N HIS A 44 11.32 -9.01 13.45
CA HIS A 44 10.67 -8.75 14.75
C HIS A 44 11.49 -9.30 15.93
N ARG A 45 11.89 -10.58 15.85
CA ARG A 45 12.75 -11.20 16.87
C ARG A 45 14.09 -10.48 17.03
N ARG A 46 14.69 -10.02 15.93
CA ARG A 46 15.97 -9.32 15.98
C ARG A 46 15.86 -7.95 16.63
N LEU A 47 14.78 -7.21 16.37
CA LEU A 47 14.55 -5.90 16.98
C LEU A 47 14.36 -6.03 18.50
N LEU A 48 13.61 -7.05 18.96
CA LEU A 48 13.50 -7.39 20.38
C LEU A 48 14.87 -7.74 21.00
N GLN A 49 15.67 -8.57 20.33
CA GLN A 49 17.02 -8.95 20.81
C GLN A 49 17.98 -7.76 20.96
N LEU A 50 17.74 -6.68 20.23
CA LEU A 50 18.52 -5.45 20.29
C LEU A 50 17.93 -4.42 21.26
N GLY A 51 16.88 -4.78 22.01
CA GLY A 51 16.28 -3.96 23.05
C GLY A 51 15.11 -3.10 22.57
N GLY A 52 14.70 -3.22 21.31
CA GLY A 52 13.52 -2.51 20.80
C GLY A 52 12.25 -2.92 21.53
N SER A 53 11.32 -1.99 21.67
CA SER A 53 10.01 -2.18 22.26
C SER A 53 8.97 -2.39 21.16
N ALA A 54 8.32 -3.56 21.13
CA ALA A 54 7.28 -3.82 20.14
C ALA A 54 5.97 -3.14 20.56
N LEU A 55 5.46 -2.23 19.72
CA LEU A 55 4.16 -1.59 19.91
C LEU A 55 3.03 -2.62 19.84
N LEU A 56 3.14 -3.58 18.93
CA LEU A 56 2.18 -4.66 18.71
C LEU A 56 2.89 -5.99 18.41
N PRO A 57 2.20 -7.12 18.60
CA PRO A 57 2.62 -8.39 18.01
C PRO A 57 2.87 -8.23 16.50
N VAL A 58 3.76 -9.06 15.94
CA VAL A 58 3.99 -9.07 14.49
C VAL A 58 2.70 -9.43 13.74
N CYS A 59 2.29 -8.60 12.78
CA CYS A 59 1.21 -8.94 11.86
C CYS A 59 1.74 -9.84 10.75
N LEU A 60 0.97 -10.88 10.41
CA LEU A 60 1.33 -11.87 9.40
C LEU A 60 0.20 -11.94 8.36
N GLY A 61 0.19 -11.00 7.41
CA GLY A 61 -0.71 -11.06 6.26
C GLY A 61 -0.43 -12.31 5.43
N ASP A 62 -1.50 -12.99 5.01
CA ASP A 62 -1.48 -14.21 4.22
C ASP A 62 -2.31 -14.08 2.94
N ASP A 63 -1.65 -14.15 1.79
CA ASP A 63 -2.30 -14.13 0.48
C ASP A 63 -3.21 -15.35 0.22
N GLN A 64 -3.04 -16.44 0.98
CA GLN A 64 -3.88 -17.65 0.85
C GLN A 64 -5.13 -17.63 1.74
N HIS A 65 -5.28 -16.65 2.61
CA HIS A 65 -6.45 -16.53 3.46
C HIS A 65 -7.71 -16.19 2.63
N GLU A 66 -8.89 -16.63 3.05
CA GLU A 66 -10.15 -16.42 2.28
C GLU A 66 -10.46 -14.94 2.05
N LEU A 67 -10.10 -14.09 3.01
CA LEU A 67 -10.22 -12.64 2.95
C LEU A 67 -8.90 -11.94 2.55
N GLY A 68 -7.93 -12.72 2.04
CA GLY A 68 -6.60 -12.26 1.69
C GLY A 68 -5.78 -11.78 2.90
N PRO A 69 -4.67 -11.06 2.66
CA PRO A 69 -3.78 -10.63 3.73
C PRO A 69 -4.44 -9.61 4.67
N ASP A 70 -5.46 -8.92 4.19
CA ASP A 70 -6.22 -7.90 4.92
C ASP A 70 -6.92 -8.46 6.15
N ALA A 71 -7.23 -9.76 6.19
CA ALA A 71 -7.79 -10.44 7.36
C ALA A 71 -6.96 -10.23 8.64
N ALA A 72 -5.63 -10.25 8.50
CA ALA A 72 -4.71 -10.02 9.61
C ALA A 72 -4.28 -8.56 9.72
N ILE A 73 -4.24 -7.83 8.59
CA ILE A 73 -3.71 -6.47 8.51
C ILE A 73 -4.71 -5.44 9.02
N ASP A 74 -5.99 -5.55 8.67
CA ASP A 74 -7.00 -4.56 9.02
C ASP A 74 -7.17 -4.35 10.53
N PRO A 75 -7.45 -5.39 11.34
CA PRO A 75 -7.57 -5.22 12.79
C PRO A 75 -6.23 -4.73 13.40
N TRP A 76 -5.11 -5.20 12.86
CA TRP A 76 -3.79 -4.80 13.35
C TRP A 76 -3.44 -3.34 13.04
N LEU A 77 -3.84 -2.82 11.87
CA LEU A 77 -3.65 -1.41 11.52
C LEU A 77 -4.50 -0.51 12.40
N GLN A 78 -5.73 -0.92 12.73
CA GLN A 78 -6.56 -0.18 13.68
C GLN A 78 -5.85 -0.04 15.04
N ASP A 79 -5.38 -1.15 15.60
CA ASP A 79 -4.61 -1.15 16.85
C ASP A 79 -3.32 -0.33 16.75
N LEU A 80 -2.66 -0.35 15.58
CA LEU A 80 -1.43 0.40 15.36
C LEU A 80 -1.71 1.90 15.37
N TRP A 81 -2.74 2.33 14.66
CA TRP A 81 -3.10 3.74 14.56
C TRP A 81 -3.55 4.29 15.90
N GLU A 82 -4.28 3.52 16.72
CA GLU A 82 -4.58 3.90 18.10
C GLU A 82 -3.31 4.16 18.93
N LYS A 83 -2.25 3.38 18.70
CA LYS A 83 -0.96 3.56 19.39
C LYS A 83 -0.06 4.65 18.79
N VAL A 84 -0.13 4.86 17.48
CA VAL A 84 0.80 5.71 16.71
C VAL A 84 0.27 7.13 16.47
N LEU A 85 -1.05 7.35 16.42
CA LEU A 85 -1.62 8.69 16.21
C LEU A 85 -1.47 9.64 17.42
N GLY A 86 -0.76 9.21 18.48
CA GLY A 86 -0.33 10.07 19.58
C GLY A 86 0.86 11.01 19.25
N PRO A 87 1.96 10.57 18.60
CA PRO A 87 3.18 11.41 18.56
C PRO A 87 3.61 12.12 17.26
N HIS A 88 3.58 11.59 16.02
CA HIS A 88 4.29 12.29 14.91
C HIS A 88 3.83 11.99 13.46
N PRO A 89 3.91 12.97 12.53
CA PRO A 89 3.62 12.81 11.11
C PRO A 89 4.82 12.25 10.30
N VAL A 90 4.55 11.58 9.19
CA VAL A 90 5.52 10.83 8.35
C VAL A 90 5.90 11.62 7.09
N PRO A 91 7.20 11.74 6.72
CA PRO A 91 7.62 12.19 5.40
C PRO A 91 8.17 11.04 4.52
N LEU A 92 7.85 11.09 3.22
CA LEU A 92 8.26 10.12 2.19
C LEU A 92 9.06 10.81 1.08
N ASN A 93 10.15 10.20 0.62
CA ASN A 93 10.70 10.38 -0.73
C ASN A 93 11.74 9.31 -1.07
N LEU A 94 11.53 8.54 -2.15
CA LEU A 94 12.57 7.75 -2.83
C LEU A 94 12.31 7.73 -4.35
N GLY A 95 13.26 8.26 -5.12
CA GLY A 95 13.24 8.35 -6.59
C GLY A 95 13.93 7.19 -7.32
N LEU A 96 13.72 7.12 -8.64
CA LEU A 96 14.18 6.08 -9.57
C LEU A 96 15.53 6.41 -10.25
N ASN A 97 16.23 5.37 -10.74
CA ASN A 97 17.52 5.43 -11.44
C ASN A 97 17.40 5.63 -12.98
N PRO A 98 18.44 6.18 -13.66
CA PRO A 98 18.54 6.35 -15.13
C PRO A 98 19.26 5.20 -15.87
N PRO A 99 19.32 5.21 -17.23
CA PRO A 99 19.70 4.06 -18.07
C PRO A 99 21.21 3.83 -18.26
N GLY A 100 21.57 2.59 -18.62
CA GLY A 100 22.95 2.10 -18.82
C GLY A 100 23.34 0.88 -17.97
N VAL A 101 22.36 0.21 -17.35
CA VAL A 101 22.61 -0.79 -16.30
C VAL A 101 23.09 -2.12 -16.91
N PRO A 102 24.35 -2.55 -16.69
CA PRO A 102 24.78 -3.88 -17.07
C PRO A 102 23.98 -4.91 -16.27
N PHE A 103 23.55 -5.99 -16.92
CA PHE A 103 22.82 -7.07 -16.27
C PHE A 103 23.61 -8.38 -16.24
N ALA A 104 23.34 -9.20 -15.24
CA ALA A 104 23.87 -10.54 -15.06
C ALA A 104 22.74 -11.56 -14.94
N ALA A 105 23.07 -12.85 -15.06
CA ALA A 105 22.11 -13.92 -14.84
C ALA A 105 21.52 -13.83 -13.42
N GLY A 106 20.19 -13.74 -13.33
CA GLY A 106 19.46 -13.56 -12.07
C GLY A 106 18.96 -12.12 -11.80
N ASP A 107 19.27 -11.16 -12.67
CA ASP A 107 18.67 -9.82 -12.59
C ASP A 107 17.19 -9.82 -12.98
N VAL A 108 16.46 -8.83 -12.45
CA VAL A 108 15.01 -8.66 -12.64
C VAL A 108 14.77 -7.39 -13.46
N VAL A 109 14.04 -7.54 -14.57
CA VAL A 109 13.52 -6.40 -15.34
C VAL A 109 12.18 -5.97 -14.75
N LEU A 110 12.03 -4.66 -14.50
CA LEU A 110 10.76 -4.04 -14.15
C LEU A 110 10.18 -3.43 -15.42
N ILE A 111 9.02 -3.91 -15.84
CA ILE A 111 8.27 -3.38 -16.98
C ILE A 111 7.13 -2.54 -16.40
N GLN A 112 7.01 -1.30 -16.86
CA GLN A 112 5.85 -0.46 -16.56
C GLN A 112 4.82 -0.64 -17.67
N PRO A 113 3.69 -1.33 -17.42
CA PRO A 113 2.63 -1.48 -18.41
C PRO A 113 1.80 -0.19 -18.54
N GLU A 114 0.97 -0.15 -19.58
CA GLU A 114 -0.02 0.90 -19.78
C GLU A 114 -1.41 0.27 -19.94
N ASN A 115 -2.44 0.96 -19.45
CA ASN A 115 -3.82 0.56 -19.69
C ASN A 115 -4.16 0.67 -21.18
N THR A 116 -5.01 -0.23 -21.67
CA THR A 116 -5.46 -0.21 -23.07
C THR A 116 -6.28 1.05 -23.37
N ALA A 117 -6.22 1.52 -24.62
CA ALA A 117 -6.99 2.69 -25.05
C ALA A 117 -8.51 2.52 -24.80
N SER A 118 -9.04 1.29 -24.91
CA SER A 118 -10.44 1.00 -24.63
C SER A 118 -10.79 1.18 -23.16
N HIS A 119 -9.97 0.70 -22.22
CA HIS A 119 -10.21 0.90 -20.79
C HIS A 119 -10.08 2.37 -20.39
N VAL A 120 -9.10 3.09 -20.95
CA VAL A 120 -8.94 4.53 -20.71
C VAL A 120 -10.19 5.30 -21.16
N GLN A 121 -10.72 4.96 -22.34
CA GLN A 121 -11.93 5.60 -22.87
C GLN A 121 -13.16 5.28 -22.01
N GLN A 122 -13.35 4.01 -21.63
CA GLN A 122 -14.46 3.59 -20.77
C GLN A 122 -14.42 4.29 -19.41
N PHE A 123 -13.24 4.38 -18.80
CA PHE A 123 -13.03 5.08 -17.52
C PHE A 123 -13.41 6.56 -17.62
N CYS A 124 -12.90 7.25 -18.65
CA CYS A 124 -13.20 8.67 -18.84
C CYS A 124 -14.70 8.90 -19.10
N GLN A 125 -15.33 8.04 -19.90
CA GLN A 125 -16.76 8.10 -20.18
C GLN A 125 -17.61 7.89 -18.92
N ALA A 126 -17.27 6.90 -18.09
CA ALA A 126 -18.01 6.59 -16.87
C ALA A 126 -17.98 7.75 -15.86
N LEU A 127 -16.88 8.49 -15.81
CA LEU A 127 -16.69 9.61 -14.88
C LEU A 127 -16.99 10.99 -15.52
N GLY A 128 -17.38 11.04 -16.79
CA GLY A 128 -17.62 12.30 -17.50
C GLY A 128 -16.38 13.18 -17.66
N LEU A 129 -15.20 12.56 -17.78
CA LEU A 129 -13.91 13.24 -17.89
C LEU A 129 -13.53 13.43 -19.37
N ASP A 130 -12.96 14.59 -19.71
CA ASP A 130 -12.34 14.81 -21.02
C ASP A 130 -10.90 14.25 -21.01
N PRO A 131 -10.56 13.24 -21.85
CA PRO A 131 -9.22 12.68 -21.92
C PRO A 131 -8.11 13.70 -22.24
N GLU A 132 -8.43 14.76 -22.99
CA GLU A 132 -7.47 15.79 -23.40
C GLU A 132 -7.37 16.94 -22.39
N GLN A 133 -8.22 16.94 -21.35
CA GLN A 133 -8.15 17.93 -20.28
C GLN A 133 -6.82 17.79 -19.53
N HIS A 134 -6.14 18.92 -19.37
CA HIS A 134 -4.91 19.01 -18.60
C HIS A 134 -5.20 19.51 -17.18
N PHE A 135 -4.51 18.94 -16.20
CA PHE A 135 -4.57 19.37 -14.80
C PHE A 135 -3.16 19.56 -14.24
N THR A 136 -3.10 20.27 -13.10
CA THR A 136 -1.90 20.40 -12.29
C THR A 136 -2.24 20.07 -10.84
N LEU A 137 -1.43 19.24 -10.18
CA LEU A 137 -1.58 18.97 -8.76
C LEU A 137 -0.96 20.10 -7.94
N GLN A 138 -1.70 20.54 -6.92
CA GLN A 138 -1.22 21.50 -5.93
C GLN A 138 -1.28 20.84 -4.55
N PRO A 139 -0.16 20.77 -3.81
CA PRO A 139 -0.17 20.32 -2.43
C PRO A 139 -1.08 21.22 -1.60
N ARG A 140 -1.93 20.62 -0.77
CA ARG A 140 -2.79 21.38 0.16
C ARG A 140 -2.08 21.71 1.48
N GLU A 141 -1.01 20.99 1.79
CA GLU A 141 -0.29 21.09 3.07
C GLU A 141 1.18 21.46 2.87
N PRO A 142 1.76 22.31 3.73
CA PRO A 142 3.19 22.64 3.69
C PRO A 142 4.05 21.38 3.92
N GLY A 143 5.06 21.18 3.08
CA GLY A 143 5.99 20.04 3.21
C GLY A 143 5.57 18.77 2.48
N VAL A 144 4.36 18.72 1.91
CA VAL A 144 3.92 17.62 1.04
C VAL A 144 4.31 17.94 -0.41
N THR A 145 5.02 17.01 -1.06
CA THR A 145 5.39 17.13 -2.49
C THR A 145 4.43 16.35 -3.36
N CYS A 146 4.11 16.87 -4.54
CA CYS A 146 3.40 16.11 -5.56
C CYS A 146 4.21 14.86 -5.98
N PRO A 147 3.55 13.79 -6.48
CA PRO A 147 4.23 12.61 -6.97
C PRO A 147 5.25 12.97 -8.06
N ALA A 148 6.55 12.77 -7.79
CA ALA A 148 7.63 13.25 -8.66
C ALA A 148 7.60 12.63 -10.07
N GLN A 149 6.98 11.45 -10.23
CA GLN A 149 6.91 10.76 -11.51
C GLN A 149 5.71 11.20 -12.38
N LEU A 150 4.72 11.85 -11.78
CA LEU A 150 3.56 12.34 -12.52
C LEU A 150 3.90 13.69 -13.15
N PRO A 151 3.93 13.81 -14.49
CA PRO A 151 4.27 15.06 -15.17
C PRO A 151 3.30 16.16 -14.76
N GLN A 152 3.77 17.40 -14.74
CA GLN A 152 2.95 18.57 -14.45
C GLN A 152 3.23 19.62 -15.54
N PRO A 153 2.24 20.00 -16.37
CA PRO A 153 0.85 19.52 -16.38
C PRO A 153 0.71 18.08 -16.90
N CYS A 154 -0.38 17.40 -16.51
CA CYS A 154 -0.73 16.06 -16.98
C CYS A 154 -2.11 16.07 -17.65
N SER A 155 -2.27 15.38 -18.79
CA SER A 155 -3.57 15.09 -19.38
C SER A 155 -4.30 13.96 -18.63
N MET A 156 -5.62 13.97 -18.59
CA MET A 156 -6.41 12.85 -18.04
C MET A 156 -6.08 11.52 -18.72
N ARG A 157 -5.94 11.49 -20.06
CA ARG A 157 -5.53 10.29 -20.81
C ARG A 157 -4.25 9.68 -20.26
N ARG A 158 -3.21 10.50 -20.08
CA ARG A 158 -1.90 10.05 -19.59
C ARG A 158 -1.96 9.56 -18.14
N LEU A 159 -2.67 10.26 -17.25
CA LEU A 159 -2.89 9.83 -15.87
C LEU A 159 -3.50 8.42 -15.85
N VAL A 160 -4.62 8.23 -16.54
CA VAL A 160 -5.37 6.97 -16.55
C VAL A 160 -4.60 5.86 -17.27
N SER A 161 -3.83 6.18 -18.32
CA SER A 161 -3.08 5.19 -19.07
C SER A 161 -1.85 4.65 -18.33
N GLN A 162 -1.09 5.52 -17.65
CA GLN A 162 0.27 5.19 -17.18
C GLN A 162 0.45 5.20 -15.66
N TYR A 163 -0.46 5.83 -14.91
CA TYR A 163 -0.25 6.13 -13.49
C TYR A 163 -1.36 5.61 -12.56
N LEU A 164 -2.49 5.19 -13.10
CA LEU A 164 -3.59 4.58 -12.34
C LEU A 164 -3.73 3.11 -12.70
N ASP A 165 -3.90 2.28 -11.67
CA ASP A 165 -4.38 0.92 -11.85
C ASP A 165 -5.91 0.94 -11.83
N ILE A 166 -6.52 0.84 -13.02
CA ILE A 166 -7.98 0.83 -13.21
C ILE A 166 -8.54 -0.59 -13.38
N ALA A 167 -7.69 -1.60 -13.23
CA ALA A 167 -8.07 -3.02 -13.36
C ALA A 167 -7.90 -3.79 -12.05
N SER A 168 -7.25 -3.21 -11.05
CA SER A 168 -7.16 -3.78 -9.71
C SER A 168 -8.51 -3.78 -8.99
N VAL A 169 -8.72 -4.81 -8.16
CA VAL A 169 -9.82 -4.81 -7.20
C VAL A 169 -9.64 -3.61 -6.26
N PRO A 170 -10.65 -2.71 -6.16
CA PRO A 170 -10.53 -1.53 -5.33
C PRO A 170 -10.31 -1.89 -3.85
N ARG A 171 -9.42 -1.15 -3.21
CA ARG A 171 -9.14 -1.32 -1.78
C ARG A 171 -10.20 -0.66 -0.93
N ARG A 172 -10.26 -1.02 0.35
CA ARG A 172 -11.14 -0.42 1.36
C ARG A 172 -11.15 1.13 1.35
N SER A 173 -9.96 1.75 1.24
CA SER A 173 -9.82 3.21 1.19
C SER A 173 -10.47 3.87 -0.03
N PHE A 174 -10.64 3.12 -1.13
CA PHE A 174 -11.38 3.59 -2.30
C PHE A 174 -12.86 3.80 -1.97
N PHE A 175 -13.48 2.83 -1.29
CA PHE A 175 -14.88 2.91 -0.86
C PHE A 175 -15.10 4.01 0.18
N GLU A 176 -14.15 4.20 1.09
CA GLU A 176 -14.18 5.29 2.07
C GLU A 176 -14.22 6.66 1.37
N LEU A 177 -13.37 6.87 0.36
CA LEU A 177 -13.38 8.10 -0.43
C LEU A 177 -14.68 8.28 -1.21
N LEU A 178 -15.20 7.22 -1.85
CA LEU A 178 -16.46 7.30 -2.57
C LEU A 178 -17.65 7.59 -1.64
N ALA A 179 -17.64 7.07 -0.40
CA ALA A 179 -18.67 7.37 0.57
C ALA A 179 -18.75 8.87 0.91
N CYS A 180 -17.63 9.60 0.83
CA CYS A 180 -17.61 11.05 1.00
C CYS A 180 -18.17 11.82 -0.19
N LEU A 181 -18.18 11.21 -1.39
CA LEU A 181 -18.59 11.84 -2.65
C LEU A 181 -20.01 11.45 -3.08
N SER A 182 -20.54 10.33 -2.58
CA SER A 182 -21.86 9.85 -2.97
C SER A 182 -22.97 10.79 -2.49
N PRO A 183 -23.86 11.25 -3.39
CA PRO A 183 -25.01 12.08 -3.04
C PRO A 183 -26.20 11.26 -2.51
N HIS A 184 -26.18 9.93 -2.67
CA HIS A 184 -27.29 9.05 -2.32
C HIS A 184 -27.04 8.36 -0.97
N GLU A 185 -28.02 8.43 -0.08
CA GLU A 185 -27.88 7.94 1.30
C GLU A 185 -27.60 6.44 1.38
N LEU A 186 -28.40 5.62 0.68
CA LEU A 186 -28.24 4.16 0.66
C LEU A 186 -26.92 3.72 0.04
N GLU A 187 -26.47 4.40 -1.01
CA GLU A 187 -25.16 4.13 -1.64
C GLU A 187 -24.03 4.45 -0.65
N ARG A 188 -24.09 5.63 -0.03
CA ARG A 188 -23.10 6.05 0.97
C ARG A 188 -23.04 5.10 2.17
N GLU A 189 -24.18 4.61 2.66
CA GLU A 189 -24.21 3.61 3.74
C GLU A 189 -23.51 2.31 3.33
N LYS A 190 -23.78 1.81 2.12
CA LYS A 190 -23.13 0.60 1.62
C LYS A 190 -21.63 0.78 1.40
N LEU A 191 -21.21 1.92 0.86
CA LEU A 191 -19.80 2.28 0.72
C LEU A 191 -19.10 2.36 2.09
N ARG A 192 -19.78 2.89 3.12
CA ARG A 192 -19.26 2.90 4.50
C ARG A 192 -19.11 1.50 5.09
N GLU A 193 -20.08 0.63 4.85
CA GLU A 193 -20.03 -0.77 5.27
C GLU A 193 -18.84 -1.49 4.62
N PHE A 194 -18.66 -1.36 3.30
CA PHE A 194 -17.48 -1.87 2.59
C PHE A 194 -16.16 -1.28 3.11
N SER A 195 -16.20 -0.06 3.65
CA SER A 195 -15.05 0.58 4.28
C SER A 195 -14.88 0.24 5.77
N SER A 196 -15.64 -0.69 6.32
CA SER A 196 -15.60 -1.08 7.75
C SER A 196 -14.90 -2.44 7.94
N ALA A 197 -14.44 -2.71 9.18
CA ALA A 197 -13.88 -4.02 9.51
C ALA A 197 -14.97 -5.10 9.53
N GLN A 198 -16.18 -4.73 9.95
CA GLN A 198 -17.33 -5.63 10.00
C GLN A 198 -17.78 -6.05 8.59
N GLY A 199 -17.72 -5.15 7.61
CA GLY A 199 -18.15 -5.40 6.24
C GLY A 199 -17.10 -6.07 5.34
N GLN A 200 -16.05 -6.65 5.92
CA GLN A 200 -14.97 -7.31 5.17
C GLN A 200 -15.48 -8.48 4.33
N GLU A 201 -16.43 -9.26 4.87
CA GLU A 201 -17.05 -10.37 4.14
C GLU A 201 -17.86 -9.87 2.95
N GLU A 202 -18.72 -8.86 3.13
CA GLU A 202 -19.51 -8.32 2.02
C GLU A 202 -18.63 -7.64 0.95
N LEU A 203 -17.56 -6.94 1.36
CA LEU A 203 -16.58 -6.39 0.42
C LEU A 203 -15.92 -7.52 -0.38
N CYS A 204 -15.54 -8.62 0.28
CA CYS A 204 -14.94 -9.77 -0.39
C CYS A 204 -15.91 -10.39 -1.41
N GLU A 205 -17.18 -10.55 -1.06
CA GLU A 205 -18.21 -11.09 -1.96
C GLU A 205 -18.53 -10.16 -3.14
N TYR A 206 -18.57 -8.85 -2.89
CA TYR A 206 -18.92 -7.87 -3.89
C TYR A 206 -17.77 -7.58 -4.86
N CYS A 207 -16.53 -7.49 -4.36
CA CYS A 207 -15.38 -7.01 -5.15
C CYS A 207 -14.29 -8.07 -5.33
N THR A 208 -13.80 -8.68 -4.26
CA THR A 208 -12.61 -9.55 -4.31
C THR A 208 -12.87 -10.87 -5.05
N ARG A 209 -13.93 -11.60 -4.67
CA ARG A 209 -14.32 -12.87 -5.30
C ARG A 209 -14.65 -12.72 -6.79
N PRO A 210 -15.51 -11.77 -7.21
CA PRO A 210 -15.81 -11.57 -8.64
C PRO A 210 -14.74 -10.77 -9.39
N ARG A 211 -13.70 -10.27 -8.72
CA ARG A 211 -12.65 -9.40 -9.28
C ARG A 211 -13.21 -8.16 -9.99
N ARG A 212 -14.11 -7.44 -9.33
CA ARG A 212 -14.65 -6.17 -9.87
C ARG A 212 -13.59 -5.07 -9.74
N ALA A 213 -13.38 -4.35 -10.83
CA ALA A 213 -12.51 -3.18 -10.94
C ALA A 213 -13.35 -1.93 -11.26
#